data_AF-A0A9W4P2I1-F1
#
_entry.id   AF-A0A9W4P2I1-F1
#
_cell.length_a   1.000
_cell.length_b   1.000
_cell.length_c   1.000
_cell.angle_alpha   90.00
_cell.angle_beta   90.00
_cell.angle_gamma   90.00
#
_symmetry.space_group_name_H-M   'P 1'
#
loop_
_entity.id
_entity.type
_entity.pdbx_description
1 polymer ?
#
loop_
_entity_poly.entity_id
_entity_poly.type
_entity_poly.pdbx_seq_one_letter_code
_entity_poly.pdbx_strand_id
1 'polypeptide(L)'
;MINVTHPFRSNAAQSHIADAVAEDVLDTISSILEHCGPFADPQTRFNGLSVLHKIGKTMALSTDDTLGRKVQGRFESDSSLVDGMKEIINSMTPDAVRVIIEDNSSPNALWPKLQEL
;
A
#
# COMPACT_ATOMS: atom_id res chain seq x y z
N MET A 1 -3.20 -15.75 45.52
CA MET A 1 -2.68 -16.19 44.21
C MET A 1 -2.54 -14.96 43.34
N ILE A 2 -1.32 -14.57 42.96
CA ILE A 2 -1.11 -13.43 42.06
C ILE A 2 -1.23 -13.94 40.63
N ASN A 3 -2.30 -13.53 39.95
CA ASN A 3 -2.48 -13.77 38.52
C ASN A 3 -1.57 -12.80 37.75
N VAL A 4 -0.32 -13.20 37.52
CA VAL A 4 0.59 -12.47 36.63
C VAL A 4 0.25 -12.92 35.20
N THR A 5 -0.82 -12.37 34.64
CA THR A 5 -1.06 -12.47 33.20
C THR A 5 0.14 -11.84 32.50
N HIS A 6 0.65 -12.46 31.44
CA HIS A 6 1.87 -12.08 30.70
C HIS A 6 1.56 -11.11 29.53
N PRO A 7 1.40 -9.78 29.73
CA PRO A 7 1.22 -8.85 28.61
C PRO A 7 2.48 -8.72 27.74
N PHE A 8 3.66 -8.99 28.30
CA PHE A 8 4.93 -8.84 27.59
C PHE A 8 5.11 -9.87 26.47
N ARG A 9 4.64 -11.11 26.69
CA ARG A 9 4.81 -12.22 25.74
C ARG A 9 3.85 -12.10 24.54
N SER A 10 2.63 -11.58 24.77
CA SER A 10 1.66 -11.28 23.71
C SER A 10 2.10 -10.11 22.84
N ASN A 11 2.69 -9.06 23.43
CA ASN A 11 3.14 -7.90 22.67
C ASN A 11 4.34 -8.20 21.76
N ALA A 12 5.29 -9.02 22.23
CA ALA A 12 6.43 -9.46 21.41
C ALA A 12 5.97 -10.34 20.24
N ALA A 13 5.07 -11.30 20.49
CA ALA A 13 4.49 -12.14 19.44
C ALA A 13 3.73 -11.31 18.39
N GLN A 14 2.91 -10.35 18.82
CA GLN A 14 2.22 -9.43 17.89
C GLN A 14 3.17 -8.51 17.14
N SER A 15 4.35 -8.20 17.70
CA SER A 15 5.37 -7.44 16.97
C SER A 15 5.96 -8.25 15.83
N HIS A 16 6.35 -9.50 16.10
CA HIS A 16 6.88 -10.39 15.07
C HIS A 16 5.86 -10.66 13.96
N ILE A 17 4.57 -10.77 14.31
CA ILE A 17 3.49 -10.91 13.32
C ILE A 17 3.33 -9.62 12.50
N ALA A 18 3.36 -8.45 13.14
CA ALA A 18 3.29 -7.16 12.43
C ALA A 18 4.46 -6.98 11.46
N ASP A 19 5.65 -7.42 11.86
CA ASP A 19 6.86 -7.34 11.06
C ASP A 19 6.75 -8.26 9.83
N ALA A 20 6.33 -9.51 10.01
CA ALA A 20 6.08 -10.44 8.91
C ALA A 20 5.00 -9.91 7.95
N VAL A 21 3.91 -9.34 8.46
CA VAL A 21 2.87 -8.75 7.62
C VAL A 21 3.40 -7.53 6.85
N ALA A 22 4.23 -6.70 7.47
CA ALA A 22 4.83 -5.56 6.79
C ALA A 22 5.79 -6.02 5.67
N GLU A 23 6.60 -7.05 5.92
CA GLU A 23 7.45 -7.69 4.91
C GLU A 23 6.62 -8.25 3.75
N ASP A 24 5.54 -8.99 4.02
CA ASP A 24 4.64 -9.51 2.98
C ASP A 24 4.02 -8.40 2.13
N VAL A 25 3.68 -7.26 2.75
CA VAL A 25 3.17 -6.07 2.02
C VAL A 25 4.27 -5.47 1.14
N LEU A 26 5.50 -5.35 1.62
CA LEU A 26 6.63 -4.86 0.83
C LEU A 26 6.96 -5.78 -0.35
N ASP A 27 6.93 -7.09 -0.14
CA ASP A 27 7.11 -8.09 -1.19
C ASP A 27 5.98 -8.01 -2.22
N THR A 28 4.74 -7.80 -1.76
CA THR A 28 3.59 -7.59 -2.65
C THR A 28 3.75 -6.31 -3.48
N ILE A 29 4.17 -5.20 -2.87
CA ILE A 29 4.44 -3.93 -3.58
C ILE A 29 5.52 -4.17 -4.64
N SER A 30 6.64 -4.81 -4.27
CA SER A 30 7.74 -5.10 -5.18
C SER A 30 7.28 -5.96 -6.36
N SER A 31 6.48 -7.00 -6.11
CA SER A 31 5.92 -7.84 -7.16
C SER A 31 5.00 -7.04 -8.10
N ILE A 32 4.17 -6.13 -7.58
CA ILE A 32 3.33 -5.26 -8.43
C ILE A 32 4.21 -4.41 -9.36
N LEU A 33 5.30 -3.83 -8.84
CA LEU A 33 6.22 -3.01 -9.63
C LEU A 33 6.89 -3.80 -10.76
N GLU A 34 7.34 -5.02 -10.47
CA GLU A 34 7.89 -5.92 -11.49
C GLU A 34 6.89 -6.17 -12.63
N HIS A 35 5.62 -6.41 -12.31
CA HIS A 35 4.57 -6.61 -13.30
C HIS A 35 4.19 -5.32 -14.05
N CYS A 36 4.39 -4.16 -13.44
CA CYS A 36 4.11 -2.84 -14.04
C CYS A 36 5.30 -2.26 -14.83
N GLY A 37 6.36 -3.03 -15.01
CA GLY A 37 7.62 -2.60 -15.62
C GLY A 37 7.53 -2.06 -17.06
N PRO A 38 8.67 -1.81 -17.72
CA PRO A 38 8.74 -1.04 -18.98
C PRO A 38 7.88 -1.58 -20.14
N PHE A 39 7.64 -2.90 -20.16
CA PHE A 39 6.88 -3.58 -21.21
C PHE A 39 5.41 -3.83 -20.86
N ALA A 40 4.97 -3.46 -19.65
CA ALA A 40 3.58 -3.58 -19.25
C ALA A 40 2.68 -2.69 -20.09
N ASP A 41 1.49 -3.20 -20.43
CA ASP A 41 0.49 -2.40 -21.12
C ASP A 41 -0.12 -1.33 -20.18
N PRO A 42 -0.73 -0.27 -20.73
CA PRO A 42 -1.31 0.81 -19.92
C PRO A 42 -2.37 0.35 -18.91
N GLN A 43 -3.17 -0.68 -19.23
CA GLN A 43 -4.19 -1.20 -18.32
C GLN A 43 -3.55 -1.91 -17.14
N THR A 44 -2.47 -2.66 -17.36
CA THR A 44 -1.70 -3.29 -16.27
C THR A 44 -1.16 -2.25 -15.29
N ARG A 45 -0.59 -1.15 -15.77
CA ARG A 45 -0.11 -0.05 -14.91
C ARG A 45 -1.23 0.65 -14.13
N PHE A 46 -2.36 0.89 -14.79
CA PHE A 46 -3.56 1.43 -14.14
C PHE A 46 -4.07 0.51 -13.02
N ASN A 47 -4.10 -0.80 -13.28
CA ASN A 47 -4.48 -1.81 -12.29
C ASN A 47 -3.48 -1.82 -11.12
N GLY A 48 -2.18 -1.76 -11.41
CA GLY A 48 -1.12 -1.67 -10.40
C GLY A 48 -1.32 -0.47 -9.47
N LEU A 49 -1.50 0.73 -10.02
CA LEU A 49 -1.80 1.94 -9.24
C LEU A 49 -3.06 1.79 -8.39
N SER A 50 -4.12 1.19 -8.96
CA SER A 50 -5.37 0.95 -8.24
C SER A 50 -5.19 -0.01 -7.06
N VAL A 51 -4.34 -1.03 -7.21
CA VAL A 51 -4.02 -1.99 -6.13
C VAL A 51 -3.15 -1.33 -5.07
N LEU A 52 -2.09 -0.62 -5.45
CA LEU A 52 -1.25 0.13 -4.50
C LEU A 52 -2.10 1.13 -3.70
N HIS A 53 -3.04 1.83 -4.34
CA HIS A 53 -3.93 2.75 -3.64
C HIS A 53 -4.79 2.02 -2.59
N LYS A 54 -5.33 0.85 -2.95
CA LYS A 54 -6.11 0.03 -2.00
C LYS A 54 -5.27 -0.47 -0.83
N ILE A 55 -4.00 -0.83 -1.06
CA ILE A 55 -3.06 -1.23 -0.01
C ILE A 55 -2.88 -0.06 0.97
N GLY A 56 -2.51 1.12 0.48
CA GLY A 56 -2.34 2.32 1.30
C GLY A 56 -3.58 2.68 2.11
N LYS A 57 -4.75 2.68 1.44
CA LYS A 57 -6.02 2.95 2.11
C LYS A 57 -6.36 1.92 3.18
N THR A 58 -6.10 0.64 2.94
CA THR A 58 -6.33 -0.42 3.92
C THR A 58 -5.46 -0.20 5.15
N MET A 59 -4.16 0.08 4.96
CA MET A 59 -3.24 0.34 6.06
C MET A 59 -3.62 1.58 6.86
N ALA A 60 -4.04 2.67 6.19
CA ALA A 60 -4.51 3.88 6.85
C ALA A 60 -5.81 3.67 7.66
N LEU A 61 -6.67 2.73 7.24
CA LEU A 61 -7.91 2.41 7.93
C LEU A 61 -7.75 1.37 9.06
N SER A 62 -6.68 0.58 9.05
CA SER A 62 -6.37 -0.45 10.06
C SER A 62 -5.85 0.12 11.39
N THR A 63 -6.56 1.10 11.96
CA THR A 63 -6.16 1.80 13.20
C THR A 63 -6.80 1.24 14.46
N ASP A 64 -7.90 0.49 14.32
CA ASP A 64 -8.68 0.01 15.46
C ASP A 64 -8.04 -1.19 16.17
N ASP A 65 -7.26 -2.01 15.47
CA ASP A 65 -6.63 -3.20 16.02
C ASP A 65 -5.11 -3.01 16.30
N THR A 66 -4.60 -3.71 17.32
CA THR A 66 -3.19 -3.58 17.75
C THR A 66 -2.19 -4.03 16.69
N LEU A 67 -2.56 -4.99 15.84
CA LEU A 67 -1.69 -5.46 14.76
C LEU A 67 -1.63 -4.40 13.64
N GLY A 68 -2.78 -3.88 13.22
CA GLY A 68 -2.91 -2.81 12.23
C GLY A 68 -2.12 -1.56 12.60
N ARG A 69 -2.22 -1.07 13.85
CA ARG A 69 -1.39 0.06 14.31
C ARG A 69 0.11 -0.20 14.25
N LYS A 70 0.54 -1.43 14.54
CA LYS A 70 1.96 -1.80 14.47
C LYS A 70 2.45 -1.86 13.03
N VAL A 71 1.64 -2.42 12.12
CA VAL A 71 1.93 -2.43 10.69
C VAL A 71 1.98 -0.99 10.17
N GLN A 72 0.98 -0.16 10.46
CA GLN A 72 0.96 1.26 10.08
C GLN A 72 2.22 1.99 10.56
N GLY A 73 2.63 1.80 11.81
CA GLY A 73 3.84 2.40 12.37
C GLY A 73 5.13 1.99 11.63
N ARG A 74 5.19 0.79 11.03
CA ARG A 74 6.32 0.41 10.15
C ARG A 74 6.37 1.26 8.88
N PHE A 75 5.21 1.58 8.32
CA PHE A 75 5.09 2.35 7.10
C PHE A 75 5.08 3.86 7.28
N GLU A 76 5.06 4.38 8.51
CA GLU A 76 5.30 5.81 8.78
C GLU A 76 6.70 6.25 8.33
N SER A 77 7.69 5.35 8.41
CA SER A 77 9.07 5.59 7.96
C SER A 77 9.39 4.98 6.59
N ASP A 78 8.47 4.21 6.01
CA ASP A 78 8.70 3.48 4.75
C ASP A 78 7.98 4.19 3.59
N SER A 79 8.73 4.58 2.57
CA SER A 79 8.20 5.26 1.39
C SER A 79 7.91 4.33 0.22
N SER A 80 8.13 3.02 0.33
CA SER A 80 8.06 2.05 -0.77
C SER A 80 6.72 2.06 -1.49
N LEU A 81 5.62 2.27 -0.76
CA LEU A 81 4.29 2.37 -1.36
C LEU A 81 4.17 3.59 -2.27
N VAL A 82 4.53 4.76 -1.75
CA VAL A 82 4.42 6.04 -2.46
C VAL A 82 5.44 6.09 -3.61
N ASP A 83 6.65 5.59 -3.38
CA ASP A 83 7.70 5.54 -4.38
C ASP A 83 7.35 4.53 -5.49
N GLY A 84 6.74 3.40 -5.14
CA GLY A 84 6.19 2.46 -6.12
C GLY A 84 5.10 3.10 -6.99
N MET A 85 4.18 3.87 -6.41
CA MET A 85 3.19 4.62 -7.19
C MET A 85 3.84 5.61 -8.15
N LYS A 86 4.86 6.36 -7.68
CA LYS A 86 5.62 7.29 -8.53
C LYS A 86 6.35 6.55 -9.65
N GLU A 87 6.94 5.39 -9.37
CA GLU A 87 7.63 4.58 -10.38
C GLU A 87 6.69 4.16 -11.50
N ILE A 88 5.50 3.67 -11.16
CA ILE A 88 4.48 3.32 -12.17
C ILE A 88 4.10 4.57 -12.97
N ILE A 89 3.79 5.69 -12.34
CA ILE A 89 3.41 6.94 -13.04
C ILE A 89 4.54 7.41 -13.97
N ASN A 90 5.78 7.39 -13.51
CA ASN A 90 6.95 7.82 -14.29
C ASN A 90 7.23 6.90 -15.48
N SER A 91 6.80 5.63 -15.43
CA SER A 91 6.90 4.69 -16.55
C SER A 91 5.81 4.89 -17.61
N MET A 92 4.74 5.64 -17.29
CA MET A 92 3.62 5.89 -18.18
C MET A 92 3.93 7.02 -19.17
N THR A 93 3.28 6.97 -20.34
CA THR A 93 3.33 8.08 -21.29
C THR A 93 2.52 9.28 -20.77
N PRO A 94 2.86 10.52 -21.15
CA PRO A 94 2.10 11.69 -20.75
C PRO A 94 0.61 11.62 -21.10
N ASP A 95 0.27 11.03 -22.25
CA ASP A 95 -1.14 10.84 -22.65
C ASP A 95 -1.87 9.85 -21.74
N ALA A 96 -1.21 8.75 -21.34
CA ALA A 96 -1.81 7.78 -20.42
C ALA A 96 -2.03 8.38 -19.02
N VAL A 97 -1.06 9.18 -18.54
CA VAL A 97 -1.21 9.95 -17.29
C VAL A 97 -2.36 10.96 -17.42
N ARG A 98 -2.44 11.68 -18.55
CA ARG A 98 -3.51 12.66 -18.79
C ARG A 98 -4.90 12.00 -18.75
N VAL A 99 -5.07 10.82 -19.35
CA VAL A 99 -6.34 10.08 -19.28
C VAL A 99 -6.74 9.77 -17.84
N ILE A 100 -5.78 9.40 -16.97
CA ILE A 100 -6.06 9.16 -15.55
C ILE A 100 -6.48 10.46 -14.84
N ILE A 101 -5.75 11.55 -15.07
CA ILE A 101 -6.00 12.85 -14.41
C ILE A 101 -7.32 13.46 -14.86
N GLU A 102 -7.68 13.33 -16.14
CA GLU A 102 -8.89 13.92 -16.72
C GLU A 102 -10.15 13.10 -16.37
N ASP A 103 -10.01 11.79 -16.11
CA ASP A 103 -11.12 10.97 -15.62
C ASP A 103 -11.41 11.26 -14.13
N ASN A 104 -12.18 12.32 -13.90
CA ASN A 104 -12.62 12.74 -12.56
C ASN A 104 -14.07 12.37 -12.23
N SER A 105 -14.84 11.88 -13.21
CA SER A 105 -16.30 11.69 -13.07
C SER A 105 -16.74 10.24 -13.08
N SER A 106 -15.86 9.31 -13.46
CA SER A 106 -16.17 7.88 -13.40
C SER A 106 -16.23 7.39 -11.94
N PRO A 107 -17.15 6.48 -11.59
CA PRO A 107 -17.08 5.75 -10.31
C PRO A 107 -15.73 5.02 -10.11
N ASN A 108 -15.08 4.68 -11.22
CA ASN A 108 -13.78 4.02 -11.24
C ASN A 108 -12.62 5.00 -11.42
N ALA A 109 -12.87 6.31 -11.40
CA ALA A 109 -11.84 7.34 -11.47
C ALA A 109 -10.74 7.06 -10.45
N LEU A 110 -9.50 7.02 -10.93
CA LEU A 110 -8.34 6.70 -10.12
C LEU A 110 -7.69 7.96 -9.56
N TRP A 111 -7.70 9.06 -10.30
CA TRP A 111 -7.05 10.30 -9.87
C TRP A 111 -7.59 10.86 -8.54
N PRO A 112 -8.91 11.00 -8.33
CA PRO A 112 -9.43 11.46 -7.04
C PRO A 112 -9.01 10.56 -5.88
N LYS A 113 -8.93 9.23 -6.12
CA LYS A 113 -8.50 8.24 -5.12
C LYS A 113 -7.04 8.45 -4.75
N LEU A 114 -6.16 8.63 -5.75
CA LEU A 114 -4.74 8.90 -5.49
C LEU A 114 -4.49 10.19 -4.69
N GLN A 115 -5.42 11.15 -4.71
CA GLN A 115 -5.34 12.38 -3.91
C GLN A 115 -5.80 12.20 -2.45
N GLU A 116 -6.45 11.08 -2.10
CA GLU A 116 -6.93 10.79 -0.73
C GLU A 116 -5.82 10.26 0.20
N LEU A 117 -4.65 9.92 -0.35
CA LEU A 117 -3.52 9.31 0.39
C LEU A 117 -2.56 10.35 0.98
#